data_AF-A0A2A2WF35-F1
#
_entry.id   AF-A0A2A2WF35-F1
#
_cell.length_a   1.000
_cell.length_b   1.000
_cell.length_c   1.000
_cell.angle_alpha   90.00
_cell.angle_beta   90.00
_cell.angle_gamma   90.00
#
_symmetry.space_group_name_H-M   'P 1'
#
loop_
_entity.id
_entity.type
_entity.pdbx_description
1 polymer ?
#
loop_
_entity_poly.entity_id
_entity_poly.type
_entity_poly.pdbx_seq_one_letter_code
_entity_poly.pdbx_strand_id
1 'polypeptide(L)'
;MFFEMLVALAFLAAATGIALKTHQARMDYDRDSLDRLRRQLVIENLAERLASVPYSQISTSASELQSDSEVEVSVEPFETESTQGLHLTIKMETSGRLLLHHLWRLEPTS
;
A
#
# COMPACT_ATOMS: atom_id res chain seq x y z
N MET A 1 -23.79 -36.61 37.37
CA MET A 1 -24.54 -35.64 36.52
C MET A 1 -24.13 -34.18 36.68
N PHE A 2 -24.01 -33.63 37.91
CA PHE A 2 -23.65 -32.21 38.07
C PHE A 2 -22.20 -31.89 37.63
N PHE A 3 -21.26 -32.79 37.93
CA PHE A 3 -19.87 -32.63 37.53
C PHE A 3 -19.69 -32.62 36.00
N GLU A 4 -20.37 -33.52 35.31
CA GLU A 4 -20.35 -33.66 33.86
C GLU A 4 -20.97 -32.42 33.19
N MET A 5 -22.02 -31.84 33.78
CA MET A 5 -22.61 -30.58 33.34
C MET A 5 -21.64 -29.41 33.53
N LEU A 6 -20.93 -29.33 34.66
CA LEU A 6 -19.90 -28.30 34.89
C LEU A 6 -18.74 -28.43 33.90
N VAL A 7 -18.29 -29.66 33.63
CA VAL A 7 -17.25 -29.94 32.64
C VAL A 7 -17.74 -29.51 31.25
N ALA A 8 -18.96 -29.89 30.85
CA ALA A 8 -19.53 -29.49 29.57
C ALA A 8 -19.65 -27.96 29.42
N LEU A 9 -20.08 -27.26 30.48
CA LEU A 9 -20.14 -25.79 30.50
C LEU A 9 -18.77 -25.15 30.40
N ALA A 10 -17.75 -25.71 31.07
CA ALA A 10 -16.38 -25.23 30.97
C ALA A 10 -15.82 -25.38 29.55
N PHE A 11 -16.07 -26.53 28.90
CA PHE A 11 -15.69 -26.75 27.49
C PHE A 11 -16.42 -25.80 26.55
N LEU A 12 -17.73 -25.57 26.76
CA LEU A 12 -18.50 -24.63 25.95
C LEU A 12 -17.97 -23.20 26.10
N ALA A 13 -17.67 -22.78 27.32
CA ALA A 13 -17.10 -21.47 27.59
C ALA A 13 -15.72 -21.29 26.93
N ALA A 14 -14.86 -22.30 27.02
CA ALA A 14 -13.55 -22.30 26.36
C ALA A 14 -13.69 -22.24 24.83
N ALA A 15 -14.55 -23.07 24.24
CA ALA A 15 -14.80 -23.10 22.80
C ALA A 15 -15.35 -21.75 22.29
N THR A 16 -16.30 -21.16 23.03
CA THR A 16 -16.86 -19.84 22.69
C THR A 16 -15.80 -18.74 22.78
N GLY A 17 -14.96 -18.77 23.82
CA GLY A 17 -13.87 -17.81 23.97
C GLY A 17 -12.85 -17.90 22.84
N ILE A 18 -12.49 -19.12 22.41
CA ILE A 18 -11.62 -19.34 21.25
C ILE A 18 -12.29 -18.82 19.98
N ALA A 19 -13.55 -19.18 19.74
CA ALA A 19 -14.30 -18.73 18.56
C ALA A 19 -14.37 -17.20 18.45
N LEU A 20 -14.63 -16.51 19.56
CA LEU A 20 -14.65 -15.05 19.61
C LEU A 20 -13.28 -14.44 19.30
N LYS A 21 -12.20 -14.98 19.88
CA LYS A 21 -10.83 -14.50 19.59
C LYS A 21 -10.44 -14.72 18.14
N THR A 22 -10.76 -15.88 17.57
CA THR A 22 -10.49 -16.17 16.16
C THR A 22 -11.29 -15.23 15.26
N HIS A 23 -12.55 -14.93 15.60
CA HIS A 23 -13.36 -13.99 14.85
C HIS A 23 -12.78 -12.57 14.89
N GLN A 24 -12.37 -12.09 16.07
CA GLN A 24 -11.71 -10.80 16.23
C GLN A 24 -10.42 -10.71 15.41
N ALA A 25 -9.54 -11.72 15.53
CA ALA A 25 -8.28 -11.78 14.78
C ALA A 25 -8.52 -11.75 13.26
N ARG A 26 -9.59 -12.41 12.78
CA ARG A 26 -9.97 -12.36 11.37
C ARG A 26 -10.43 -10.96 10.95
N MET A 27 -11.27 -10.30 11.75
CA MET A 27 -11.71 -8.94 11.43
C MET A 27 -10.55 -7.95 11.38
N ASP A 28 -9.59 -8.08 12.29
CA ASP A 28 -8.41 -7.21 12.32
C ASP A 28 -7.52 -7.47 11.10
N TYR A 29 -7.32 -8.75 10.74
CA TYR A 29 -6.64 -9.11 9.49
C TYR A 29 -7.33 -8.53 8.24
N ASP A 30 -8.66 -8.64 8.16
CA ASP A 30 -9.44 -8.11 7.03
C ASP A 30 -9.31 -6.59 6.94
N ARG A 31 -9.33 -5.87 8.08
CA ARG A 31 -9.10 -4.42 8.13
C ARG A 31 -7.71 -4.04 7.63
N ASP A 32 -6.67 -4.71 8.10
CA ASP A 32 -5.29 -4.46 7.68
C ASP A 32 -5.10 -4.75 6.18
N SER A 33 -5.71 -5.84 5.70
CA SER A 33 -5.68 -6.19 4.28
C SER A 33 -6.38 -5.14 3.41
N LEU A 34 -7.52 -4.62 3.85
CA LEU A 34 -8.28 -3.59 3.12
C LEU A 34 -7.56 -2.24 3.14
N ASP A 35 -6.95 -1.84 4.27
CA ASP A 35 -6.16 -0.62 4.33
C ASP A 35 -4.95 -0.70 3.39
N ARG A 36 -4.25 -1.83 3.39
CA ARG A 36 -3.14 -2.07 2.47
C ARG A 36 -3.59 -2.00 1.01
N LEU A 37 -4.70 -2.64 0.66
CA LEU A 37 -5.24 -2.59 -0.70
C LEU A 37 -5.60 -1.15 -1.10
N ARG A 38 -6.26 -0.41 -0.22
CA ARG A 38 -6.59 1.01 -0.43
C ARG A 38 -5.33 1.82 -0.72
N ARG A 39 -4.28 1.69 0.10
CA ARG A 39 -3.02 2.41 -0.07
C ARG A 39 -2.30 2.01 -1.37
N GLN A 40 -2.32 0.73 -1.72
CA GLN A 40 -1.76 0.25 -2.99
C GLN A 40 -2.48 0.90 -4.18
N LEU A 41 -3.81 0.94 -4.17
CA LEU A 41 -4.60 1.61 -5.21
C LEU A 41 -4.28 3.10 -5.32
N VAL A 42 -4.01 3.78 -4.20
CA VAL A 42 -3.60 5.20 -4.22
C VAL A 42 -2.27 5.37 -4.94
N ILE A 43 -1.27 4.53 -4.64
CA ILE A 43 0.04 4.59 -5.31
C ILE A 43 -0.08 4.28 -6.80
N GLU A 44 -0.84 3.25 -7.17
CA GLU A 44 -1.06 2.88 -8.58
C GLU A 44 -1.75 3.99 -9.35
N ASN A 45 -2.80 4.61 -8.79
CA ASN A 45 -3.45 5.76 -9.40
C ASN A 45 -2.50 6.97 -9.53
N LEU A 46 -1.65 7.21 -8.54
CA LEU A 46 -0.67 8.30 -8.61
C LEU A 46 0.35 8.04 -9.72
N ALA A 47 0.83 6.80 -9.82
CA ALA A 47 1.74 6.38 -10.89
C ALA A 47 1.11 6.56 -12.27
N GLU A 48 -0.15 6.15 -12.44
CA GLU A 48 -0.90 6.31 -13.69
C GLU A 48 -1.10 7.79 -14.05
N ARG A 49 -1.45 8.63 -13.06
CA ARG A 49 -1.53 10.09 -13.26
C ARG A 49 -0.19 10.64 -13.74
N LEU A 50 0.91 10.32 -13.06
CA LEU A 50 2.26 10.75 -13.46
C LEU A 50 2.69 10.19 -14.82
N ALA A 51 2.24 8.99 -15.19
CA ALA A 51 2.46 8.40 -16.51
C ALA A 51 1.75 9.17 -17.64
N SER A 52 0.63 9.83 -17.33
CA SER A 52 -0.10 10.68 -18.30
C SER A 52 0.46 12.11 -18.42
N VAL A 53 1.27 12.56 -17.46
CA VAL A 53 1.87 13.91 -17.48
C VAL A 53 2.89 14.04 -18.62
N PRO A 54 2.91 15.18 -19.36
CA PRO A 54 3.93 15.47 -20.35
C PRO A 54 5.33 15.44 -19.76
N TYR A 55 6.31 14.87 -20.48
CA TYR A 55 7.67 14.63 -19.96
C TYR A 55 8.30 15.87 -19.31
N SER A 56 8.16 17.04 -19.94
CA SER A 56 8.70 18.32 -19.46
C SER A 56 8.09 18.83 -18.14
N GLN A 57 6.93 18.31 -17.74
CA GLN A 57 6.18 18.74 -16.55
C GLN A 57 6.27 17.73 -15.40
N ILE A 58 6.85 16.55 -15.63
CA ILE A 58 6.87 15.44 -14.67
C ILE A 58 7.47 15.86 -13.33
N SER A 59 8.63 16.53 -13.34
CA SER A 59 9.31 16.93 -12.11
C SER A 59 8.47 17.93 -11.30
N THR A 60 7.84 18.90 -11.97
CA THR A 60 6.95 19.88 -11.32
C THR A 60 5.72 19.20 -10.74
N SER A 61 5.03 18.36 -11.52
CA SER A 61 3.85 17.64 -11.05
C SER A 61 4.18 16.66 -9.91
N ALA A 62 5.35 16.02 -9.93
CA ALA A 62 5.81 15.17 -8.83
C ALA A 62 6.01 15.98 -7.54
N SER A 63 6.60 17.16 -7.60
CA SER A 63 6.77 18.05 -6.45
C SER A 63 5.44 18.56 -5.89
N GLU A 64 4.47 18.93 -6.75
CA GLU A 64 3.13 19.34 -6.33
C GLU A 64 2.36 18.20 -5.64
N LEU A 65 2.50 16.96 -6.15
CA LEU A 65 1.85 15.80 -5.56
C LEU A 65 2.45 15.41 -4.21
N GLN A 66 3.74 15.72 -3.99
CA GLN A 66 4.41 15.49 -2.71
C GLN A 66 3.94 16.45 -1.60
N SER A 67 3.57 17.70 -1.93
CA SER A 67 3.08 18.65 -0.93
C SER A 67 1.68 18.33 -0.39
N ASP A 68 0.88 17.58 -1.15
CA ASP A 68 -0.52 17.32 -0.85
C ASP A 68 -0.81 15.91 -0.33
N SER A 69 0.20 15.05 -0.16
CA SER A 69 -0.03 13.62 0.14
C SER A 69 0.93 13.01 1.16
N GLU A 70 0.49 11.91 1.81
CA GLU A 70 1.33 11.00 2.61
C GLU A 70 2.32 10.18 1.75
N VAL A 71 2.54 10.60 0.50
CA VAL A 71 3.33 9.88 -0.50
C VAL A 71 4.60 10.65 -0.79
N GLU A 72 5.72 9.97 -0.65
CA GLU A 72 7.02 10.50 -1.08
C GLU A 72 7.25 10.12 -2.54
N VAL A 73 7.47 11.12 -3.40
CA VAL A 73 7.83 10.91 -4.80
C VAL A 73 9.25 11.44 -5.01
N SER A 74 10.17 10.57 -5.41
CA SER A 74 11.50 10.98 -5.87
C SER A 74 11.59 10.85 -7.39
N VAL A 75 12.24 11.83 -8.02
CA VAL A 75 12.47 11.86 -9.47
C VAL A 75 13.97 11.95 -9.70
N GLU A 76 14.53 10.92 -10.33
CA GLU A 76 15.95 10.78 -10.61
C GLU A 76 16.16 10.73 -12.12
N PRO A 77 16.90 11.68 -12.73
CA PRO A 77 17.23 11.59 -14.13
C PRO A 77 18.24 10.47 -14.36
N PHE A 78 18.11 9.76 -15.47
CA PHE A 78 19.10 8.80 -15.92
C PHE A 78 19.45 9.02 -17.39
N GLU A 79 20.69 8.71 -17.73
CA GLU A 79 21.20 8.77 -19.08
C GLU A 79 21.95 7.48 -19.37
N THR A 80 21.72 6.96 -20.56
CA THR A 80 22.49 5.86 -21.15
C THR A 80 23.09 6.36 -22.46
N GLU A 81 23.97 5.57 -23.09
CA GLU A 81 24.61 5.93 -24.36
C GLU A 81 23.62 6.29 -25.49
N SER A 82 22.36 5.86 -25.39
CA SER A 82 21.35 6.02 -26.46
C SER A 82 20.02 6.65 -26.02
N THR A 83 19.72 6.69 -24.73
CA THR A 83 18.45 7.21 -24.21
C THR A 83 18.62 7.97 -22.90
N GLN A 84 17.91 9.08 -22.78
CA GLN A 84 17.73 9.83 -21.55
C GLN A 84 16.31 9.62 -21.01
N GLY A 85 16.13 9.75 -19.70
CA GLY A 85 14.85 9.55 -19.06
C GLY A 85 14.81 9.96 -17.59
N LEU A 86 13.65 9.72 -16.99
CA LEU A 86 13.38 9.92 -15.57
C LEU A 86 12.95 8.60 -14.94
N HIS A 87 13.56 8.29 -13.80
CA HIS A 87 13.12 7.26 -12.88
C HIS A 87 12.35 7.91 -11.73
N LEU A 88 11.08 7.57 -11.63
CA LEU A 88 10.23 8.01 -10.54
C LEU A 88 10.08 6.87 -9.54
N THR A 89 10.34 7.16 -8.27
CA THR A 89 10.07 6.23 -7.17
C THR A 89 9.00 6.84 -6.27
N ILE A 90 7.87 6.15 -6.18
CA ILE A 90 6.71 6.55 -5.39
C ILE A 90 6.65 5.64 -4.17
N LYS A 91 6.68 6.23 -2.97
CA LYS A 91 6.74 5.51 -1.70
C LYS A 91 5.61 5.94 -0.78
N MET A 92 5.03 4.96 -0.09
CA MET A 92 4.04 5.22 0.96
C MET A 92 4.24 4.21 2.08
N GLU A 93 4.19 4.68 3.33
CA GLU A 93 4.23 3.80 4.49
C GLU A 93 2.82 3.22 4.79
N THR A 94 2.73 1.93 5.10
CA THR A 94 1.51 1.24 5.51
C THR A 94 1.80 0.32 6.68
N SER A 95 1.26 0.63 7.86
CA SER A 95 1.28 -0.25 9.05
C SER A 95 2.62 -0.99 9.25
N GLY A 96 3.74 -0.26 9.19
CA GLY A 96 5.10 -0.79 9.37
C GLY A 96 5.76 -1.44 8.14
N ARG A 97 5.17 -1.32 6.95
CA ARG A 97 5.76 -1.76 5.68
C ARG A 97 5.80 -0.61 4.68
N LEU A 98 6.85 -0.59 3.86
CA LEU A 98 6.98 0.38 2.77
C LEU A 98 6.34 -0.20 1.50
N LEU A 99 5.35 0.51 0.95
CA LEU A 99 4.89 0.27 -0.42
C LEU A 99 5.71 1.15 -1.36
N LEU A 100 6.15 0.55 -2.46
CA LEU A 100 7.04 1.20 -3.41
C LEU A 100 6.60 0.87 -4.84
N HIS A 101 6.53 1.90 -5.67
CA HIS A 101 6.23 1.78 -7.09
C HIS A 101 7.27 2.55 -7.91
N HIS A 102 7.77 1.91 -8.96
CA HIS A 102 8.75 2.49 -9.87
C HIS A 102 8.09 2.78 -11.22
N LEU A 103 8.24 4.01 -11.69
CA LEU A 103 7.80 4.45 -13.01
C LEU A 103 9.00 4.97 -13.79
N TRP A 104 9.16 4.47 -15.02
CA TRP A 104 10.24 4.87 -15.92
C TRP A 104 9.64 5.64 -17.10
N ARG A 105 10.18 6.82 -17.38
CA ARG A 105 9.75 7.67 -18.49
C ARG A 105 10.95 8.03 -19.33
N LEU A 106 10.93 7.63 -20.60
CA LEU A 106 11.96 8.01 -21.56
C LEU A 106 11.66 9.40 -22.12
N GLU A 107 12.71 10.16 -22.39
CA GLU A 107 12.58 11.41 -23.12
C GLU A 107 12.04 11.12 -24.54
N PRO A 108 11.01 11.85 -25.01
CA PRO A 108 10.51 11.68 -26.35
C PRO A 108 11.60 11.99 -27.38
N THR A 109 11.86 11.05 -28.29
CA THR A 109 12.68 11.32 -29.47
C THR A 109 11.90 12.25 -30.40
N SER A 110 12.46 13.43 -30.68
CA SER A 110 11.87 14.45 -31.56
C SER A 110 11.83 14.01 -33.02
#